data_AF-A0A1Q9PE18-F1
#
_entry.id   AF-A0A1Q9PE18-F1
#
_cell.length_a   1.000
_cell.length_b   1.000
_cell.length_c   1.000
_cell.angle_alpha   90.00
_cell.angle_beta   90.00
_cell.angle_gamma   90.00
#
_symmetry.space_group_name_H-M   'P 1'
#
loop_
_entity.id
_entity.type
_entity.pdbx_description
1 polymer ?
#
loop_
_entity_poly.entity_id
_entity_poly.type
_entity_poly.pdbx_seq_one_letter_code
_entity_poly.pdbx_strand_id
1 'polypeptide(L)'
;MEKESTKQLYQTTIREKYPSYNYAILFLDSDNISQRKIGYSLLAPLFKTLPRELQEYIRFIWEIDSEKFKMPRSFVKCCEKIFAE
;
A
#
# COMPACT_ATOMS: atom_id res chain seq x y z
N MET A 1 13.82 15.55 -4.68
CA MET A 1 14.43 15.38 -3.34
C MET A 1 13.41 15.34 -2.22
N GLU A 2 12.40 16.22 -2.14
CA GLU A 2 11.45 16.22 -0.99
C GLU A 2 10.57 14.97 -0.86
N LYS A 3 10.08 14.40 -1.98
CA LYS A 3 9.16 13.24 -1.97
C LYS A 3 9.80 11.95 -1.43
N GLU A 4 11.12 11.85 -1.55
CA GLU A 4 11.89 10.64 -1.20
C GLU A 4 12.12 10.56 0.32
N SER A 5 12.36 11.72 0.93
CA SER A 5 12.50 11.87 2.39
C SER A 5 11.19 11.60 3.12
N THR A 6 10.05 12.01 2.56
CA THR A 6 8.73 11.71 3.15
C THR A 6 8.42 10.22 3.08
N LYS A 7 8.75 9.56 1.96
CA LYS A 7 8.54 8.13 1.76
C LYS A 7 9.30 7.28 2.79
N GLN A 8 10.57 7.61 3.04
CA GLN A 8 11.39 6.89 4.03
C GLN A 8 10.94 7.11 5.49
N LEU A 9 10.41 8.30 5.82
CA LEU A 9 9.91 8.58 7.18
C LEU A 9 8.63 7.81 7.49
N TYR A 10 7.72 7.64 6.51
CA TYR A 10 6.49 6.86 6.69
C TYR A 10 6.76 5.34 6.78
N GLN A 11 7.71 4.81 6.01
CA GLN A 11 7.95 3.36 5.88
C GLN A 11 8.43 2.70 7.17
N THR A 12 9.40 3.31 7.85
CA THR A 12 9.98 2.74 9.08
C THR A 12 8.96 2.80 10.23
N THR A 13 8.20 3.89 10.34
CA THR A 13 7.26 4.10 11.44
C THR A 13 5.97 3.27 11.32
N ILE A 14 5.46 3.03 10.12
CA ILE A 14 4.22 2.28 9.92
C ILE A 14 4.39 0.80 10.27
N ARG A 15 5.52 0.17 9.92
CA ARG A 15 5.79 -1.24 10.24
C ARG A 15 5.93 -1.49 11.73
N GLU A 16 6.63 -0.60 12.43
CA GLU A 16 6.82 -0.69 13.89
C GLU A 16 5.51 -0.48 14.65
N LYS A 17 4.67 0.45 14.18
CA LYS A 17 3.38 0.77 14.81
C LYS A 17 2.32 -0.32 14.59
N TYR A 18 2.41 -1.06 13.48
CA TYR A 18 1.41 -2.04 13.06
C TYR A 18 2.02 -3.42 12.78
N PRO A 19 2.62 -4.10 13.79
CA PRO A 19 3.36 -5.34 13.62
C PRO A 19 2.50 -6.49 13.08
N SER A 20 1.20 -6.52 13.38
CA SER A 20 0.25 -7.52 12.86
C SER A 20 0.10 -7.48 11.33
N TYR A 21 0.48 -6.37 10.69
CA TYR A 21 0.41 -6.18 9.24
C TYR A 21 1.80 -6.19 8.58
N ASN A 22 2.85 -6.55 9.33
CA ASN A 22 4.25 -6.42 8.90
C ASN A 22 4.53 -7.05 7.52
N TYR A 23 4.01 -8.26 7.25
CA TYR A 23 4.19 -8.90 5.95
C TYR A 23 3.49 -8.16 4.81
N ALA A 24 2.27 -7.67 5.03
CA ALA A 24 1.56 -6.93 4.00
C ALA A 24 2.26 -5.61 3.67
N ILE A 25 2.75 -4.90 4.70
CA ILE A 25 3.51 -3.67 4.54
C ILE A 25 4.86 -3.94 3.86
N LEU A 26 5.59 -4.99 4.28
CA LEU A 26 6.83 -5.41 3.63
C LEU A 26 6.64 -5.67 2.13
N PHE A 27 5.52 -6.29 1.75
CA PHE A 27 5.20 -6.52 0.35
C PHE A 27 4.82 -5.24 -0.41
N LEU A 28 4.13 -4.29 0.23
CA LEU A 28 3.83 -2.98 -0.37
C LEU A 28 5.08 -2.14 -0.63
N ASP A 29 6.08 -2.24 0.25
CA ASP A 29 7.35 -1.53 0.13
C ASP A 29 8.31 -2.12 -0.90
N SER A 30 7.98 -3.27 -1.49
CA SER A 30 8.85 -3.94 -2.44
C SER A 30 8.88 -3.24 -3.81
N ASP A 31 10.06 -3.21 -4.42
CA ASP A 31 10.22 -2.81 -5.82
C ASP A 31 9.64 -3.85 -6.81
N ASN A 32 9.33 -5.07 -6.34
CA ASN A 32 8.73 -6.10 -7.17
C ASN A 32 7.20 -5.94 -7.26
N ILE A 33 6.69 -5.70 -8.47
CA ILE A 33 5.24 -5.53 -8.73
C ILE A 33 4.38 -6.70 -8.24
N SER A 34 4.86 -7.95 -8.34
CA SER A 34 4.11 -9.12 -7.89
C SER A 34 3.98 -9.15 -6.37
N GLN A 35 5.02 -8.69 -5.67
CA GLN A 35 4.98 -8.54 -4.22
C GLN A 35 4.04 -7.40 -3.81
N ARG A 36 4.11 -6.22 -4.45
CA ARG A 36 3.15 -5.13 -4.16
C ARG A 36 1.71 -5.56 -4.36
N LYS A 37 1.42 -6.31 -5.43
CA LYS A 37 0.10 -6.90 -5.68
C LYS A 37 -0.35 -7.78 -4.51
N ILE A 38 0.54 -8.60 -3.92
CA ILE A 38 0.24 -9.41 -2.72
C ILE A 38 -0.09 -8.48 -1.54
N GLY A 39 0.73 -7.46 -1.29
CA GLY A 39 0.50 -6.48 -0.23
C GLY A 39 -0.88 -5.82 -0.31
N TYR A 40 -1.25 -5.32 -1.48
CA TYR A 40 -2.58 -4.77 -1.74
C TYR A 40 -3.69 -5.82 -1.54
N SER A 41 -3.48 -7.05 -2.02
CA SER A 41 -4.48 -8.12 -1.91
C SER A 41 -4.76 -8.52 -0.46
N LEU A 42 -3.75 -8.44 0.41
CA LEU A 42 -3.90 -8.73 1.85
C LEU A 42 -4.68 -7.62 2.58
N LEU A 43 -4.51 -6.36 2.16
CA LEU A 43 -5.06 -5.20 2.87
C LEU A 43 -6.40 -4.72 2.32
N ALA A 44 -6.66 -4.91 1.02
CA ALA A 44 -7.89 -4.44 0.38
C ALA A 44 -9.18 -4.98 1.03
N PRO A 45 -9.31 -6.27 1.41
CA PRO A 45 -10.51 -6.77 2.09
C PRO A 45 -10.75 -6.16 3.47
N LEU A 46 -9.67 -5.73 4.14
CA LEU A 46 -9.70 -5.19 5.49
C LEU A 46 -9.75 -3.67 5.53
N PHE A 47 -9.58 -2.99 4.39
CA PHE A 47 -9.25 -1.58 4.28
C PHE A 47 -10.06 -0.66 5.20
N LYS A 48 -11.40 -0.80 5.21
CA LYS A 48 -12.31 0.03 6.04
C LYS A 48 -12.16 -0.18 7.55
N THR A 49 -11.60 -1.30 7.97
CA THR A 49 -11.38 -1.65 9.39
C THR A 49 -9.95 -1.37 9.85
N LEU A 50 -9.05 -1.01 8.93
CA LEU A 50 -7.68 -0.69 9.27
C LEU A 50 -7.60 0.63 10.04
N PRO A 51 -6.59 0.82 10.90
CA PRO A 51 -6.29 2.12 11.48
C PRO A 51 -6.14 3.19 10.40
N ARG A 52 -6.64 4.40 10.66
CA ARG A 52 -6.67 5.51 9.68
C ARG A 52 -5.31 5.78 9.04
N GLU A 53 -4.25 5.81 9.83
CA GLU A 53 -2.88 6.03 9.33
C GLU A 53 -2.42 4.94 8.36
N LEU A 54 -2.85 3.69 8.58
CA LEU A 54 -2.52 2.59 7.69
C LEU A 54 -3.33 2.69 6.38
N GLN A 55 -4.59 3.15 6.45
CA GLN A 55 -5.37 3.47 5.24
C GLN A 55 -4.70 4.57 4.42
N GLU A 56 -4.28 5.66 5.07
CA GLU A 56 -3.57 6.79 4.44
C GLU A 56 -2.25 6.33 3.81
N TYR A 57 -1.49 5.47 4.50
CA TYR A 57 -0.28 4.86 3.95
C TYR A 57 -0.56 4.01 2.71
N ILE A 58 -1.57 3.13 2.74
CA ILE A 58 -1.94 2.31 1.58
C ILE A 58 -2.35 3.18 0.38
N ARG A 59 -3.17 4.23 0.61
CA ARG A 59 -3.56 5.19 -0.44
C ARG A 59 -2.33 5.88 -1.02
N PHE A 60 -1.44 6.38 -0.18
CA PHE A 60 -0.21 7.02 -0.61
C PHE A 60 0.62 6.10 -1.51
N ILE A 61 0.87 4.86 -1.07
CA ILE A 61 1.64 3.89 -1.86
C ILE A 61 0.92 3.58 -3.19
N TRP A 62 -0.41 3.40 -3.18
CA TRP A 62 -1.21 3.20 -4.39
C TRP A 62 -1.11 4.37 -5.38
N GLU A 63 -1.20 5.60 -4.91
CA GLU A 63 -1.12 6.80 -5.74
C GLU A 63 0.23 6.91 -6.44
N ILE A 64 1.32 6.69 -5.71
CA ILE A 64 2.68 6.82 -6.24
C ILE A 64 3.20 5.59 -6.99
N ASP A 65 2.53 4.42 -6.90
CA ASP A 65 2.93 3.23 -7.66
C ASP A 65 2.77 3.50 -9.16
N SER A 66 3.90 3.71 -9.84
CA SER A 66 3.96 3.98 -11.28
C SER A 66 3.73 2.72 -12.12
N GLU A 67 3.88 1.53 -11.54
CA GLU A 67 3.73 0.26 -12.23
C GLU A 67 2.37 -0.40 -12.02
N LYS A 68 1.49 0.18 -11.20
CA LYS A 68 0.14 -0.38 -10.94
C LYS A 68 -0.63 -0.70 -12.23
N PHE A 69 -0.41 0.05 -13.31
CA PHE A 69 -1.04 -0.18 -14.62
C PHE A 69 -0.58 -1.46 -15.34
N LYS A 70 0.54 -2.06 -14.92
CA LYS A 70 1.00 -3.37 -15.40
C LYS A 70 0.29 -4.53 -14.68
N MET A 71 -0.44 -4.27 -13.59
CA MET A 71 -1.28 -5.28 -12.92
C MET A 71 -2.56 -5.53 -13.74
N PRO A 72 -3.26 -6.67 -13.53
CA PRO A 72 -4.52 -6.94 -14.23
C PRO A 72 -5.54 -5.81 -14.07
N ARG A 73 -6.16 -5.37 -15.17
CA ARG A 73 -7.09 -4.23 -15.16
C ARG A 73 -8.24 -4.37 -14.15
N SER A 74 -8.77 -5.58 -13.97
CA SER A 74 -9.82 -5.87 -12.98
C SER A 74 -9.35 -5.63 -11.54
N PHE A 75 -8.09 -5.99 -11.26
CA PHE A 75 -7.46 -5.74 -9.98
C PHE A 75 -7.28 -4.25 -9.72
N VAL A 76 -6.76 -3.51 -10.70
CA VAL A 76 -6.55 -2.06 -10.61
C VAL A 76 -7.86 -1.34 -10.28
N LYS A 77 -8.93 -1.63 -11.04
CA LYS A 77 -10.25 -1.04 -10.78
C LYS A 77 -10.81 -1.37 -9.40
N CYS A 78 -10.54 -2.59 -8.90
CA CYS A 78 -10.98 -2.99 -7.57
C CYS A 78 -10.28 -2.16 -6.49
N CYS A 79 -8.95 -2.06 -6.57
CA CYS A 79 -8.14 -1.25 -5.65
C CYS A 79 -8.50 0.24 -5.72
N GLU A 80 -8.68 0.81 -6.93
CA GLU A 80 -9.14 2.19 -7.09
C GLU A 80 -10.47 2.45 -6.37
N LYS A 81 -11.42 1.52 -6.46
CA LYS A 81 -12.71 1.65 -5.78
C LYS A 81 -12.55 1.55 -4.25
N ILE A 82 -11.77 0.58 -3.77
CA ILE A 82 -11.60 0.34 -2.33
C ILE A 82 -10.85 1.48 -1.66
N PHE A 83 -9.81 2.02 -2.30
CA PHE A 83 -8.91 3.00 -1.70
C PHE A 83 -9.36 4.45 -1.90
N ALA A 84 -10.36 4.71 -2.76
CA ALA A 84 -10.93 6.04 -2.97
C ALA A 84 -12.01 6.44 -1.95
N GLU A 85 -12.57 5.47 -1.21
CA GLU A 85 -13.44 5.71 -0.05
C GLU A 85 -12.62 6.16 1.15
#